data_AF-A0AAU5Q2U1-F1
#
_entry.id   AF-A0AAU5Q2U1-F1
#
_cell.length_a   1.000
_cell.length_b   1.000
_cell.length_c   1.000
_cell.angle_alpha   90.00
_cell.angle_beta   90.00
_cell.angle_gamma   90.00
#
_symmetry.space_group_name_H-M   'P 1'
#
loop_
_entity.id
_entity.type
_entity.pdbx_description
1 polymer ?
#
loop_
_entity_poly.entity_id
_entity_poly.type
_entity_poly.pdbx_seq_one_letter_code
_entity_poly.pdbx_strand_id
1 'polypeptide(L)'
;MLLLVAVGTALDQPLLVPPLAASMALVAGAPDLPLSQPRSVVGGQLLSALTGFAVLTVAGPGLWGAAVAGGLALGVMTLARTPHSPAAATAVIVALTAPPFWSFLGLLALACLLLVAVGLGAARVTGRTYPAYWF
;
A
#
# COMPACT_ATOMS: atom_id res chain seq x y z
N MET A 1 0.07 7.27 -12.64
CA MET A 1 1.17 6.30 -12.90
C MET A 1 2.50 7.01 -13.11
N LEU A 2 2.64 7.90 -14.10
CA LEU A 2 3.88 8.65 -14.34
C LEU A 2 4.36 9.43 -13.10
N LEU A 3 3.44 10.07 -12.36
CA LEU A 3 3.78 10.76 -11.12
C LEU A 3 4.36 9.83 -10.05
N LEU A 4 3.78 8.64 -9.87
CA LEU A 4 4.27 7.66 -8.89
C LEU A 4 5.67 7.16 -9.27
N VAL A 5 5.91 6.92 -10.55
CA VAL A 5 7.23 6.53 -11.06
C VAL A 5 8.24 7.65 -10.82
N ALA A 6 7.93 8.89 -11.23
CA ALA A 6 8.84 10.03 -11.08
C ALA A 6 9.23 10.29 -9.62
N VAL A 7 8.26 10.20 -8.71
CA VAL A 7 8.49 10.34 -7.26
C VAL A 7 9.29 9.15 -6.72
N GLY A 8 8.95 7.92 -7.10
CA GLY A 8 9.65 6.72 -6.65
C GLY A 8 11.11 6.67 -7.11
N THR A 9 11.41 7.15 -8.33
CA THR A 9 12.79 7.28 -8.84
C THR A 9 13.54 8.42 -8.18
N ALA A 10 12.88 9.55 -7.89
CA ALA A 10 13.53 10.67 -7.21
C ALA A 10 13.90 10.36 -5.75
N LEU A 11 13.28 9.34 -5.16
CA LEU A 11 13.45 8.95 -3.76
C LEU A 11 14.23 7.63 -3.58
N ASP A 12 14.81 7.08 -4.67
CA ASP A 12 15.51 5.78 -4.68
C ASP A 12 14.66 4.63 -4.09
N GLN A 13 13.35 4.67 -4.30
CA GLN A 13 12.40 3.63 -3.86
C GLN A 13 11.49 3.17 -5.02
N PRO A 14 12.05 2.69 -6.16
CA PRO A 14 11.25 2.29 -7.32
C PRO A 14 10.31 1.12 -7.02
N LEU A 15 10.64 0.28 -6.04
CA LEU A 15 9.83 -0.87 -5.64
C LEU A 15 8.58 -0.49 -4.85
N LEU A 16 8.44 0.76 -4.39
CA LEU A 16 7.15 1.25 -3.87
C LEU A 16 6.11 1.44 -5.00
N VAL A 17 6.56 1.60 -6.24
CA VAL A 17 5.68 1.96 -7.35
C VAL A 17 4.66 0.87 -7.67
N PRO A 18 5.01 -0.43 -7.80
CA PRO A 18 4.03 -1.47 -8.13
C PRO A 18 2.82 -1.57 -7.19
N PRO A 19 2.98 -1.67 -5.85
CA PRO A 19 1.82 -1.74 -4.95
C PRO A 19 0.99 -0.46 -4.96
N LEU A 20 1.62 0.72 -5.04
CA LEU A 20 0.92 2.01 -5.11
C LEU A 20 0.19 2.20 -6.45
N ALA A 21 0.77 1.72 -7.54
CA ALA A 21 0.17 1.72 -8.86
C ALA A 21 -1.12 0.89 -8.89
N ALA A 22 -1.06 -0.32 -8.35
CA ALA A 22 -2.22 -1.19 -8.19
C ALA A 22 -3.28 -0.58 -7.25
N SER A 23 -2.85 0.10 -6.17
CA SER A 23 -3.74 0.84 -5.26
C SER A 23 -4.52 1.93 -6.01
N MET A 24 -3.85 2.74 -6.83
CA MET A 24 -4.50 3.77 -7.65
C MET A 24 -5.45 3.17 -8.69
N ALA A 25 -5.08 2.05 -9.32
CA ALA A 25 -5.94 1.40 -10.30
C ALA A 25 -7.29 1.02 -9.67
N LEU A 26 -7.28 0.55 -8.42
CA LEU A 26 -8.51 0.28 -7.66
C LEU A 26 -9.26 1.56 -7.29
N VAL A 27 -8.58 2.59 -6.76
CA VAL A 27 -9.22 3.86 -6.39
C VAL A 27 -9.88 4.53 -7.61
N ALA A 28 -9.27 4.46 -8.79
CA ALA A 28 -9.82 5.05 -10.00
C ALA A 28 -10.88 4.17 -10.69
N GLY A 29 -10.62 2.85 -10.76
CA GLY A 29 -11.41 1.89 -11.53
C GLY A 29 -12.59 1.30 -10.76
N ALA A 30 -12.50 1.25 -9.43
CA ALA A 30 -13.54 0.67 -8.56
C ALA A 30 -13.61 1.42 -7.21
N PRO A 31 -13.93 2.73 -7.21
CA PRO A 31 -13.91 3.59 -6.01
C PRO A 31 -14.91 3.17 -4.94
N ASP A 32 -16.02 2.51 -5.32
CA ASP A 32 -17.09 2.11 -4.40
C ASP A 32 -16.76 0.84 -3.62
N LEU A 33 -15.71 0.11 -4.01
CA LEU A 33 -15.37 -1.14 -3.34
C LEU A 33 -14.73 -0.91 -1.96
N PRO A 34 -14.96 -1.79 -0.97
CA PRO A 34 -14.37 -1.69 0.37
C PRO A 34 -12.84 -1.58 0.38
N LEU A 35 -12.19 -2.23 -0.59
CA LEU A 35 -10.74 -2.24 -0.74
C LEU A 35 -10.16 -0.92 -1.27
N SER A 36 -10.98 -0.09 -1.91
CA SER A 36 -10.55 1.21 -2.45
C SER A 36 -10.70 2.35 -1.44
N GLN A 37 -11.37 2.10 -0.30
CA GLN A 37 -11.64 3.14 0.69
C GLN A 37 -10.36 3.62 1.37
N PRO A 38 -10.29 4.90 1.79
CA PRO A 38 -9.09 5.50 2.38
C PRO A 38 -8.48 4.70 3.52
N ARG A 39 -9.29 4.14 4.43
CA ARG A 39 -8.76 3.31 5.52
C ARG A 39 -8.13 2.01 5.03
N SER A 40 -8.68 1.42 3.97
CA SER A 40 -8.16 0.18 3.39
C SER A 40 -6.85 0.46 2.68
N VAL A 41 -6.78 1.55 1.89
CA VAL A 41 -5.56 1.98 1.21
C VAL A 41 -4.45 2.27 2.24
N VAL A 42 -4.68 3.19 3.17
CA VAL A 42 -3.66 3.61 4.14
C VAL A 42 -3.36 2.50 5.14
N GLY A 43 -4.40 1.95 5.78
CA GLY A 43 -4.25 0.91 6.80
C GLY A 43 -3.68 -0.39 6.23
N GLY A 44 -4.15 -0.82 5.07
CA GLY A 44 -3.65 -2.03 4.41
C GLY A 44 -2.17 -1.91 4.03
N GLN A 45 -1.75 -0.79 3.45
CA GLN A 45 -0.36 -0.55 3.08
C GLN A 45 0.57 -0.51 4.30
N LEU A 46 0.21 0.24 5.35
CA LEU A 46 1.02 0.35 6.56
C LEU A 46 1.09 -0.97 7.33
N LEU A 47 -0.03 -1.67 7.52
CA LEU A 47 -0.05 -2.97 8.20
C LEU A 47 0.76 -4.02 7.43
N SER A 48 0.68 -4.00 6.09
CA SER A 48 1.46 -4.93 5.27
C SER A 48 2.96 -4.62 5.33
N ALA A 49 3.35 -3.35 5.30
CA ALA A 49 4.75 -2.95 5.47
C ALA A 49 5.28 -3.40 6.85
N LEU A 50 4.53 -3.15 7.93
CA LEU A 50 4.89 -3.57 9.28
C LEU A 50 5.00 -5.09 9.39
N THR A 51 4.09 -5.83 8.76
CA THR A 51 4.14 -7.29 8.69
C THR A 51 5.40 -7.76 7.95
N GLY A 52 5.74 -7.12 6.83
CA GLY A 52 6.97 -7.38 6.09
C GLY A 52 8.22 -7.15 6.94
N PHE A 53 8.27 -6.05 7.69
CA PHE A 53 9.38 -5.77 8.61
C PHE A 53 9.45 -6.79 9.75
N ALA A 54 8.31 -7.18 10.33
CA ALA A 54 8.28 -8.20 11.37
C ALA A 54 8.86 -9.53 10.86
N VAL A 55 8.44 -9.99 9.68
CA VAL A 55 8.99 -11.21 9.08
C VAL A 55 10.47 -11.04 8.73
N LEU A 56 10.87 -9.90 8.19
CA LEU A 56 12.27 -9.58 7.88
C LEU A 56 13.15 -9.69 9.12
N THR A 57 12.70 -9.21 10.29
CA THR A 57 13.47 -9.30 11.54
C THR A 57 13.71 -10.73 12.02
N VAL A 58 12.79 -11.65 11.70
CA VAL A 58 12.85 -13.04 12.15
C VAL A 58 13.56 -13.94 11.14
N ALA A 59 13.24 -13.79 9.85
CA ALA A 59 13.68 -14.69 8.79
C ALA A 59 14.84 -14.13 7.93
N GLY A 60 15.18 -12.86 8.08
CA GLY A 60 16.09 -12.16 7.18
C GLY A 60 15.50 -11.95 5.78
N PRO A 61 16.25 -11.29 4.88
CA PRO A 61 15.78 -11.06 3.51
C PRO A 61 15.80 -12.36 2.70
N GLY A 62 14.72 -12.64 1.97
CA GLY A 62 14.67 -13.80 1.08
C GLY A 62 13.27 -14.19 0.59
N LEU A 63 13.22 -15.02 -0.44
CA LEU A 63 11.97 -15.43 -1.10
C LEU A 63 11.00 -16.14 -0.14
N TRP A 64 11.50 -16.99 0.74
CA TRP A 64 10.68 -17.69 1.72
C TRP A 64 10.06 -16.75 2.75
N GLY A 65 10.86 -15.82 3.31
CA GLY A 65 10.37 -14.78 4.20
C GLY A 65 9.34 -13.88 3.52
N ALA A 66 9.57 -13.54 2.26
CA ALA A 66 8.63 -12.73 1.49
C ALA A 66 7.29 -13.42 1.22
N ALA A 67 7.29 -14.72 0.90
CA ALA A 67 6.08 -15.51 0.75
C ALA A 67 5.27 -15.55 2.07
N VAL A 68 5.95 -15.76 3.19
CA VAL A 68 5.34 -15.73 4.53
C VAL A 68 4.78 -14.34 4.85
N ALA A 69 5.54 -13.28 4.57
CA ALA A 69 5.12 -11.90 4.77
C ALA A 69 3.85 -11.55 3.99
N GLY A 70 3.77 -11.94 2.71
CA GLY A 70 2.58 -11.73 1.89
C GLY A 70 1.35 -12.43 2.45
N GLY A 71 1.48 -13.70 2.85
CA GLY A 71 0.38 -14.46 3.45
C GLY A 71 -0.08 -13.89 4.80
N LEU A 72 0.86 -13.55 5.67
CA LEU A 72 0.55 -12.93 6.96
C LEU A 72 -0.11 -11.56 6.79
N ALA A 73 0.35 -10.75 5.83
CA ALA A 73 -0.22 -9.43 5.56
C ALA A 73 -1.70 -9.51 5.17
N LEU A 74 -2.09 -10.50 4.36
CA LEU A 74 -3.51 -10.76 4.05
C LEU A 74 -4.31 -11.11 5.31
N GLY A 75 -3.76 -11.97 6.19
CA GLY A 75 -4.37 -12.31 7.47
C GLY A 75 -4.54 -11.09 8.38
N VAL A 76 -3.48 -10.30 8.56
CA VAL A 76 -3.47 -9.08 9.40
C VAL A 76 -4.47 -8.06 8.88
N MET A 77 -4.52 -7.80 7.56
CA MET A 77 -5.51 -6.90 6.98
C MET A 77 -6.95 -7.37 7.20
N THR A 78 -7.18 -8.69 7.10
CA THR A 78 -8.50 -9.29 7.35
C THR A 78 -8.92 -9.08 8.81
N LEU A 79 -8.01 -9.32 9.75
CA LEU A 79 -8.24 -9.11 11.19
C LEU A 79 -8.47 -7.64 11.54
N ALA A 80 -7.67 -6.73 10.96
CA ALA A 80 -7.82 -5.29 11.12
C ALA A 80 -9.03 -4.71 10.37
N ARG A 81 -9.74 -5.55 9.61
CA ARG A 81 -10.86 -5.20 8.72
C ARG A 81 -10.48 -4.21 7.63
N THR A 82 -9.20 -4.07 7.25
CA THR A 82 -8.69 -3.17 6.20
C THR A 82 -8.23 -3.94 4.95
N PRO A 83 -9.12 -4.64 4.24
CA PRO A 83 -8.73 -5.44 3.08
C PRO A 83 -8.21 -4.53 1.96
N HIS A 84 -6.95 -4.69 1.57
CA HIS A 84 -6.37 -3.97 0.44
C HIS A 84 -5.33 -4.85 -0.24
N SER A 85 -5.78 -5.76 -1.11
CA SER A 85 -4.92 -6.77 -1.72
C SER A 85 -3.63 -6.24 -2.38
N PRO A 86 -3.56 -5.01 -2.96
CA PRO A 86 -2.29 -4.47 -3.44
C PRO A 86 -1.20 -4.36 -2.37
N ALA A 87 -1.58 -4.16 -1.10
CA ALA A 87 -0.62 -4.02 -0.02
C ALA A 87 0.11 -5.31 0.33
N ALA A 88 -0.41 -6.49 -0.04
CA ALA A 88 0.32 -7.75 0.15
C ALA A 88 1.67 -7.73 -0.59
N ALA A 89 1.74 -7.07 -1.76
CA ALA A 89 2.99 -6.88 -2.47
C ALA A 89 3.98 -5.99 -1.70
N THR A 90 3.50 -5.03 -0.93
CA THR A 90 4.35 -4.19 -0.06
C THR A 90 5.04 -5.02 1.03
N ALA A 91 4.32 -5.96 1.65
CA ALA A 91 4.92 -6.88 2.62
C ALA A 91 6.03 -7.75 1.99
N VAL A 92 5.77 -8.27 0.79
CA VAL A 92 6.73 -9.05 -0.01
C VAL A 92 7.97 -8.22 -0.32
N ILE A 93 7.80 -6.99 -0.82
CA ILE A 93 8.91 -6.08 -1.15
C ILE A 93 9.78 -5.80 0.09
N VAL A 94 9.17 -5.44 1.22
CA VAL A 94 9.91 -5.16 2.45
C VAL A 94 10.73 -6.37 2.89
N ALA A 95 10.13 -7.57 2.88
CA ALA A 95 10.80 -8.80 3.28
C ALA A 95 11.87 -9.27 2.27
N LEU A 96 11.81 -8.84 1.00
CA LEU A 96 12.84 -9.16 0.00
C LEU A 96 14.02 -8.22 0.06
N THR A 97 13.76 -6.92 0.15
CA THR A 97 14.78 -5.90 -0.15
C THR A 97 15.34 -5.23 1.08
N ALA A 98 14.83 -5.56 2.27
CA ALA A 98 15.26 -5.01 3.55
C ALA A 98 15.44 -3.48 3.53
N PRO A 99 14.42 -2.71 3.09
CA PRO A 99 14.56 -1.26 2.98
C PRO A 99 14.74 -0.60 4.35
N PRO A 100 15.31 0.62 4.45
CA PRO A 100 15.44 1.30 5.72
C PRO A 100 14.07 1.62 6.31
N PHE A 101 13.84 1.21 7.56
CA PHE A 101 12.51 1.21 8.20
C PHE A 101 11.80 2.58 8.15
N TRP A 102 12.45 3.62 8.67
CA TRP A 102 11.83 4.94 8.83
C TRP A 102 11.55 5.65 7.50
N SER A 103 12.51 5.60 6.57
CA SER A 103 12.32 6.24 5.26
C SER A 103 11.26 5.53 4.45
N PHE A 104 11.26 4.19 4.44
CA PHE A 104 10.25 3.40 3.72
C PHE A 104 8.84 3.67 4.25
N LEU A 105 8.65 3.62 5.57
CA LEU A 105 7.34 3.82 6.17
C LEU A 105 6.83 5.25 5.98
N GLY A 106 7.71 6.25 6.13
CA GLY A 106 7.37 7.66 5.91
C GLY A 106 6.96 7.95 4.46
N LEU A 107 7.73 7.42 3.50
CA LEU A 107 7.43 7.57 2.07
C LEU A 107 6.15 6.83 1.67
N LEU A 108 5.95 5.61 2.18
CA LEU A 108 4.74 4.84 1.94
C LEU A 108 3.50 5.58 2.49
N ALA A 109 3.57 6.08 3.71
CA ALA A 109 2.48 6.84 4.33
C ALA A 109 2.15 8.09 3.48
N LEU A 110 3.16 8.88 3.11
CA LEU A 110 2.99 10.05 2.26
C LEU A 110 2.36 9.68 0.91
N ALA A 111 2.84 8.62 0.26
CA ALA A 111 2.31 8.18 -1.03
C ALA A 111 0.85 7.70 -0.93
N CYS A 112 0.47 7.01 0.15
CA CYS A 112 -0.91 6.61 0.40
C CYS A 112 -1.83 7.83 0.61
N LEU A 113 -1.37 8.83 1.37
CA LEU A 113 -2.12 10.07 1.58
C LEU A 113 -2.31 10.85 0.27
N LEU A 114 -1.26 10.97 -0.55
CA LEU A 114 -1.35 11.58 -1.87
C LEU A 114 -2.32 10.81 -2.78
N LEU A 115 -2.29 9.48 -2.74
CA LEU A 115 -3.23 8.63 -3.49
C LEU A 115 -4.69 8.90 -3.13
N VAL A 116 -4.98 8.92 -1.83
CA VAL A 116 -6.31 9.23 -1.32
C VAL A 116 -6.71 10.66 -1.71
N ALA A 117 -5.81 11.64 -1.58
CA ALA A 117 -6.09 13.02 -1.97
C ALA A 117 -6.42 13.16 -3.46
N VAL A 118 -5.69 12.45 -4.34
CA VAL A 118 -6.00 12.37 -5.77
C VAL A 118 -7.37 11.73 -6.02
N GLY A 119 -7.69 10.64 -5.32
CA GLY A 119 -9.01 10.01 -5.39
C GLY A 119 -10.16 10.94 -5.00
N LEU A 120 -10.01 11.68 -3.89
CA LEU A 120 -10.96 12.69 -3.44
C LEU A 120 -11.12 13.83 -4.45
N GLY A 121 -10.02 14.32 -5.02
CA GLY A 121 -10.04 15.36 -6.04
C GLY A 121 -10.76 14.90 -7.31
N ALA A 122 -10.44 13.70 -7.80
CA ALA A 122 -11.08 13.12 -8.97
C ALA A 122 -12.60 12.92 -8.76
N ALA A 123 -13.00 12.48 -7.57
CA ALA A 123 -14.41 12.32 -7.22
C ALA A 123 -15.18 13.64 -7.21
N ARG A 124 -14.57 14.72 -6.69
CA ARG A 124 -15.17 16.07 -6.75
C ARG A 124 -15.37 16.56 -8.18
N VAL A 125 -14.41 16.31 -9.08
CA VAL A 125 -14.50 16.75 -10.49
C VAL A 125 -15.51 15.92 -11.28
N THR A 126 -15.60 14.62 -11.00
CA THR A 126 -16.47 13.69 -11.75
C THR A 126 -17.86 13.52 -11.15
N GLY A 127 -18.14 14.14 -9.99
CA GLY A 127 -19.40 13.98 -9.27
C GLY A 127 -19.60 12.60 -8.64
N ARG A 128 -18.54 11.79 -8.54
CA ARG A 128 -18.59 10.45 -7.91
C ARG A 128 -18.57 10.55 -6.39
N THR A 129 -19.18 9.57 -5.73
CA THR A 129 -19.13 9.45 -4.27
C THR A 129 -17.88 8.71 -3.85
N TYR A 130 -16.85 9.43 -3.42
CA TYR A 130 -15.66 8.84 -2.80
C TYR A 130 -15.19 9.74 -1.64
N PRO A 131 -14.97 9.17 -0.45
CA PRO A 131 -15.11 7.75 -0.12
C PRO A 131 -16.57 7.38 0.14
N ALA A 132 -16.88 6.08 -0.02
CA ALA A 132 -18.18 5.53 0.38
C ALA A 132 -18.31 5.46 1.91
N TYR A 133 -17.20 5.21 2.61
CA TYR A 133 -17.10 5.29 4.06
C TYR A 133 -15.65 5.55 4.51
N TRP A 134 -15.48 6.05 5.73
CA TRP A 134 -14.17 6.34 6.32
C TRP A 134 -13.69 5.27 7.32
N PHE A 135 -14.61 4.64 8.07
CA PHE A 135 -14.34 3.63 9.11
C PHE A 135 -15.22 2.40 8.93
#